data_AF-A0A0T6BJ54-F1
#
_entry.id   AF-A0A0T6BJ54-F1
#
_cell.length_a   1.000
_cell.length_b   1.000
_cell.length_c   1.000
_cell.angle_alpha   90.00
_cell.angle_beta   90.00
_cell.angle_gamma   90.00
#
_symmetry.space_group_name_H-M   'P 1'
#
loop_
_entity.id
_entity.type
_entity.pdbx_description
1 polymer ?
#
loop_
_entity_poly.entity_id
_entity_poly.type
_entity_poly.pdbx_seq_one_letter_code
_entity_poly.pdbx_strand_id
1 'polypeptide(L)'
;METVLIFASVLSPIILALVELVKKTVRVPKNLIPLTSLLIGFLIGAAAYPFTELELVLRLWAGGLAGLTATGLFEIGKNRGTRNKKNP
;
A
#
# COMPACT_ATOMS: atom_id res chain seq x y z
N MET A 1 -4.19 -7.89 17.70
CA MET A 1 -5.02 -7.25 16.63
C MET A 1 -4.83 -5.75 16.61
N GLU A 2 -5.04 -5.04 17.73
CA GLU A 2 -4.83 -3.59 17.83
C GLU A 2 -3.47 -3.12 17.30
N THR A 3 -2.38 -3.74 17.75
CA THR A 3 -1.01 -3.43 17.31
C THR A 3 -0.80 -3.62 15.80
N VAL A 4 -1.49 -4.60 15.18
CA VAL A 4 -1.41 -4.87 13.74
C VAL A 4 -2.02 -3.72 12.94
N LEU A 5 -3.18 -3.22 13.37
CA LEU A 5 -3.88 -2.13 12.70
C LEU A 5 -3.17 -0.79 12.89
N ILE A 6 -2.63 -0.54 14.09
CA ILE A 6 -1.80 0.65 14.35
C ILE A 6 -0.56 0.61 13.44
N PHE A 7 0.13 -0.53 13.39
CA PHE A 7 1.31 -0.70 12.56
C PHE A 7 1.02 -0.55 11.07
N ALA A 8 -0.09 -1.14 10.59
CA ALA A 8 -0.56 -0.99 9.22
C ALA A 8 -0.86 0.48 8.86
N SER A 9 -1.46 1.23 9.79
CA SER A 9 -1.77 2.66 9.58
C SER A 9 -0.51 3.50 9.45
N VAL A 10 0.52 3.22 10.25
CA VAL A 10 1.83 3.89 10.18
C VAL A 10 2.58 3.53 8.88
N LEU A 11 2.52 2.27 8.45
CA LEU A 11 3.17 1.81 7.22
C LEU A 11 2.47 2.26 5.93
N SER A 12 1.15 2.48 5.97
CA SER A 12 0.33 2.82 4.80
C SER A 12 0.89 3.95 3.93
N PRO A 13 1.26 5.14 4.46
CA PRO A 13 1.83 6.21 3.62
C PRO A 13 3.18 5.84 2.99
N ILE A 14 4.00 5.03 3.67
CA ILE A 14 5.29 4.57 3.15
C ILE A 14 5.06 3.60 1.98
N ILE A 15 4.15 2.63 2.16
CA ILE A 15 3.81 1.68 1.11
C ILE A 15 3.14 2.38 -0.08
N LEU A 16 2.28 3.37 0.16
CA LEU A 16 1.68 4.21 -0.88
C LEU A 16 2.76 4.88 -1.75
N ALA A 17 3.76 5.50 -1.12
CA ALA A 17 4.85 6.17 -1.82
C ALA A 17 5.68 5.17 -2.66
N LEU A 18 5.95 3.98 -2.12
CA LEU A 18 6.69 2.93 -2.84
C LEU A 18 5.90 2.38 -4.04
N VAL A 19 4.60 2.15 -3.87
CA VAL A 19 3.71 1.72 -4.98
C VAL A 19 3.68 2.78 -6.07
N GLU A 20 3.61 4.05 -5.70
CA GLU A 20 3.64 5.15 -6.67
C GLU A 20 4.99 5.24 -7.40
N LEU A 21 6.10 5.06 -6.69
CA LEU A 21 7.44 5.00 -7.26
C LEU A 21 7.54 3.89 -8.31
N VAL A 22 7.15 2.66 -7.97
CA VAL A 22 7.21 1.51 -8.89
C VAL A 22 6.43 1.78 -10.17
N LYS A 23 5.25 2.38 -10.07
CA LYS A 23 4.40 2.71 -11.24
C LYS A 23 4.93 3.85 -12.09
N LYS A 24 5.67 4.78 -11.50
CA LYS A 24 6.35 5.85 -12.25
C LYS A 24 7.59 5.32 -12.96
N THR A 25 8.28 4.35 -12.37
CA THR A 25 9.48 3.74 -12.93
C THR A 25 9.16 2.70 -14.02
N VAL A 26 8.11 1.91 -13.84
CA VAL A 26 7.78 0.78 -14.73
C VAL A 26 6.33 0.87 -15.21
N ARG A 27 6.08 0.53 -16.48
CA ARG A 27 4.72 0.47 -17.06
C ARG A 27 3.96 -0.75 -16.52
N VAL A 28 3.38 -0.63 -15.33
CA VAL A 28 2.55 -1.68 -14.72
C VAL A 28 1.13 -1.59 -15.28
N PRO A 29 0.54 -2.70 -15.78
CA PRO A 29 -0.84 -2.69 -16.25
C PRO A 29 -1.80 -2.47 -15.07
N LYS A 30 -2.90 -1.74 -15.34
CA LYS A 30 -3.77 -1.19 -14.28
C LYS A 30 -4.43 -2.25 -13.39
N ASN A 31 -4.71 -3.42 -13.93
CA ASN A 31 -5.27 -4.57 -13.22
C ASN A 31 -4.29 -5.22 -12.24
N LEU A 32 -2.98 -5.03 -12.40
CA LEU A 32 -1.96 -5.58 -11.51
C LEU A 32 -1.53 -4.62 -10.41
N ILE A 33 -2.03 -3.38 -10.40
CA ILE A 33 -1.72 -2.39 -9.35
C ILE A 33 -2.03 -2.94 -7.94
N PRO A 34 -3.22 -3.52 -7.68
CA PRO A 34 -3.52 -4.09 -6.36
C PRO A 34 -2.58 -5.24 -5.97
N LEU A 35 -2.22 -6.07 -6.93
CA LEU A 35 -1.30 -7.20 -6.69
C LEU A 35 0.11 -6.70 -6.36
N THR A 36 0.60 -5.71 -7.11
CA THR A 36 1.92 -5.11 -6.84
C THR A 36 1.95 -4.41 -5.47
N SER A 37 0.86 -3.76 -5.05
CA SER A 37 0.79 -3.12 -3.75
C SER A 37 0.75 -4.12 -2.60
N LEU A 38 0.07 -5.25 -2.79
CA LEU A 38 0.06 -6.35 -1.82
C LEU A 38 1.46 -6.96 -1.65
N LEU A 39 2.15 -7.23 -2.77
CA LEU A 39 3.52 -7.76 -2.74
C LEU A 39 4.49 -6.80 -2.05
N ILE A 40 4.43 -5.51 -2.38
CA ILE A 40 5.23 -4.48 -1.70
C ILE A 40 4.88 -4.45 -0.20
N GLY A 41 3.60 -4.52 0.15
CA GLY A 41 3.14 -4.58 1.53
C GLY A 41 3.74 -5.75 2.31
N PHE A 42 3.75 -6.95 1.74
CA PHE A 42 4.38 -8.11 2.38
C PHE A 42 5.90 -7.98 2.50
N LEU A 43 6.59 -7.50 1.47
CA LEU A 43 8.04 -7.29 1.52
C LEU A 43 8.42 -6.28 2.60
N ILE A 44 7.70 -5.17 2.70
CA ILE A 44 7.93 -4.14 3.71
C ILE A 44 7.54 -4.64 5.10
N GLY A 45 6.41 -5.34 5.24
CA GLY A 45 6.02 -5.96 6.51
C GLY A 45 7.06 -6.94 7.03
N ALA A 46 7.58 -7.81 6.17
CA ALA A 46 8.67 -8.73 6.52
C ALA A 46 9.98 -8.00 6.87
N ALA A 47 10.35 -6.98 6.08
CA ALA A 47 11.56 -6.19 6.31
C ALA A 47 11.48 -5.31 7.56
N ALA A 48 10.29 -5.10 8.13
CA ALA A 48 10.11 -4.24 9.29
C ALA A 48 10.45 -4.91 10.64
N TYR A 49 11.16 -6.04 10.62
CA TYR A 49 11.64 -6.71 11.83
C TYR A 49 12.48 -5.84 12.80
N PRO A 50 13.28 -4.84 12.38
CA PRO A 50 14.06 -4.04 13.32
C PRO A 50 13.22 -2.93 13.98
N PHE A 51 11.98 -2.70 13.53
CA PHE A 51 11.13 -1.62 14.02
C PHE A 51 10.03 -2.08 14.98
N THR A 52 9.83 -3.40 15.14
CA THR A 52 8.74 -3.92 15.97
C THR A 52 8.99 -5.35 16.44
N GLU A 53 8.51 -5.71 17.62
CA GLU A 53 8.56 -7.07 18.20
C GLU A 53 7.42 -7.99 17.69
N LEU A 54 6.60 -7.54 16.74
CA LEU A 54 5.50 -8.34 16.17
C LEU A 54 6.01 -9.67 15.57
N GLU A 55 5.26 -10.76 15.73
CA GLU A 55 5.60 -12.01 15.05
C GLU A 55 5.52 -11.83 13.52
N LEU A 56 6.34 -12.56 12.77
CA LEU A 56 6.43 -12.46 11.30
C LEU A 56 5.05 -12.54 10.62
N VAL A 57 4.19 -13.47 11.05
CA VAL A 57 2.84 -13.64 10.51
C VAL A 57 2.02 -12.37 10.67
N LEU A 58 2.07 -11.74 11.84
CA LEU A 58 1.34 -10.49 12.12
C LEU A 58 1.91 -9.31 11.34
N ARG A 59 3.22 -9.25 11.14
CA ARG A 59 3.86 -8.22 10.31
C ARG A 59 3.47 -8.35 8.84
N LEU A 60 3.39 -9.57 8.33
CA LEU A 60 2.90 -9.82 6.97
C LEU A 60 1.44 -9.38 6.83
N TRP A 61 0.58 -9.70 7.80
CA TRP A 61 -0.80 -9.21 7.80
C TRP A 61 -0.88 -7.68 7.83
N ALA A 62 -0.13 -7.02 8.71
CA ALA A 62 -0.10 -5.57 8.77
C ALA A 62 0.36 -4.93 7.45
N GLY A 63 1.46 -5.47 6.87
CA GLY A 63 2.00 -5.01 5.61
C GLY A 63 1.05 -5.23 4.43
N GLY A 64 0.43 -6.42 4.35
CA GLY A 64 -0.55 -6.75 3.32
C GLY A 64 -1.79 -5.85 3.38
N LEU A 65 -2.34 -5.64 4.58
CA LEU A 65 -3.46 -4.73 4.79
C LEU A 65 -3.10 -3.29 4.41
N ALA A 66 -1.94 -2.80 4.84
CA ALA A 66 -1.45 -1.47 4.47
C ALA A 66 -1.25 -1.33 2.95
N GLY A 67 -0.75 -2.37 2.28
CA GLY A 67 -0.58 -2.42 0.83
C GLY A 67 -1.90 -2.40 0.04
N LEU A 68 -2.94 -3.07 0.53
CA LEU A 68 -4.27 -3.00 -0.08
C LEU A 68 -4.93 -1.64 0.18
N THR A 69 -4.80 -1.10 1.39
CA THR A 69 -5.25 0.26 1.73
C THR A 69 -4.60 1.30 0.83
N ALA A 70 -3.30 1.19 0.56
CA ALA A 70 -2.59 2.07 -0.36
C ALA A 70 -3.21 2.08 -1.77
N THR A 71 -3.60 0.92 -2.30
CA THR A 71 -4.27 0.86 -3.62
C THR A 71 -5.66 1.51 -3.57
N GLY A 72 -6.46 1.23 -2.53
CA GLY A 72 -7.75 1.90 -2.35
C GLY A 72 -7.63 3.42 -2.27
N LEU A 73 -6.68 3.92 -1.48
CA LEU A 73 -6.41 5.35 -1.33
C LEU A 73 -5.93 5.99 -2.65
N PHE A 74 -5.07 5.29 -3.39
CA PHE A 74 -4.61 5.74 -4.71
C PHE A 74 -5.76 5.84 -5.71
N GLU A 75 -6.63 4.84 -5.77
CA GLU A 75 -7.77 4.84 -6.69
C GLU A 75 -8.77 5.95 -6.40
N ILE A 76 -9.03 6.23 -5.11
CA ILE A 76 -9.85 7.37 -4.67
C ILE A 76 -9.23 8.69 -5.15
N GLY A 77 -7.92 8.89 -4.93
CA GLY A 77 -7.21 10.08 -5.36
C GLY A 77 -7.26 10.29 -6.88
N LYS A 78 -7.03 9.22 -7.65
CA LYS A 78 -7.11 9.25 -9.12
C LYS A 78 -8.50 9.60 -9.63
N ASN A 79 -9.56 9.00 -9.06
CA ASN A 79 -10.92 9.21 -9.51
C ASN A 79 -11.39 10.67 -9.31
N ARG A 80 -10.93 11.34 -8.25
CA ARG A 80 -11.20 12.78 -8.03
C ARG A 80 -10.63 13.67 -9.14
N GLY A 81 -9.41 13.39 -9.62
CA GLY A 81 -8.79 14.13 -10.72
C GLY A 81 -9.51 13.93 -12.07
N THR A 82 -10.09 12.75 -12.31
CA THR A 82 -10.82 12.46 -13.55
C THR A 82 -12.23 13.07 -13.60
N ARG A 83 -12.92 13.18 -12.46
CA ARG A 83 -14.27 13.77 -12.40
C ARG A 83 -14.25 15.27 -12.72
N ASN A 84 -13.20 15.98 -12.30
CA ASN A 84 -13.03 17.42 -12.59
C ASN A 84 -12.79 17.70 -14.09
N LYS A 85 -12.24 16.75 -14.85
CA LYS A 85 -12.03 16.90 -16.31
C LYS A 85 -13.26 16.57 -17.17
N LYS A 86 -14.34 16.02 -16.58
CA LYS A 86 -15.57 15.65 -17.31
C LYS A 86 -16.71 16.66 -17.17
N ASN A 87 -16.50 17.78 -16.48
CA ASN A 87 -17.48 18.84 -16.34
C ASN A 87 -16.98 20.09 -17.10
N PRO A 88 -17.30 20.25 -18.40
CA PRO A 88 -17.25 21.55 -19.06
C PRO A 88 -18.34 22.48 -18.53
#